data_AF-A0A1X7KJW9-F1
#
_entry.id   AF-A0A1X7KJW9-F1
#
_cell.length_a   1.000
_cell.length_b   1.000
_cell.length_c   1.000
_cell.angle_alpha   90.00
_cell.angle_beta   90.00
_cell.angle_gamma   90.00
#
_symmetry.space_group_name_H-M   'P 1'
#
loop_
_entity.id
_entity.type
_entity.pdbx_description
1 polymer ?
#
loop_
_entity_poly.entity_id
_entity_poly.type
_entity_poly.pdbx_seq_one_letter_code
_entity_poly.pdbx_strand_id
1 'polypeptide(L)' 'MAVSDPISGISAAFASDLDGWIETHLPDYWFFGHTHRPLSVRIRGAPVVNVSLGYPDEVPEGGEAELLLRGLIFPGA' A
#
# COMPACT_ATOMS: atom_id res chain seq x y z
N MET A 1 -11.86 -18.87 5.31
CA MET A 1 -10.78 -19.33 6.19
C MET A 1 -9.53 -18.53 5.83
N ALA A 2 -8.84 -18.00 6.83
CA ALA A 2 -7.65 -17.17 6.65
C ALA A 2 -6.52 -18.01 6.04
N VAL A 3 -5.87 -17.48 5.00
CA VAL A 3 -4.59 -18.01 4.53
C VAL A 3 -3.53 -17.59 5.56
N SER A 4 -3.20 -18.51 6.46
CA SER A 4 -2.07 -18.39 7.38
C SER A 4 -0.98 -19.34 6.91
N ASP A 5 -0.28 -18.98 5.83
CA ASP A 5 0.96 -19.67 5.48
C ASP A 5 2.03 -19.37 6.54
N PRO A 6 3.00 -20.28 6.76
CA PRO A 6 4.07 -20.07 7.73
C PRO A 6 4.91 -18.84 7.37
N ILE A 7 5.22 -18.02 8.38
CA ILE A 7 6.11 -16.87 8.23
C ILE A 7 7.51 -17.37 7.86
N SER A 8 7.86 -17.22 6.59
CA SER A 8 9.21 -17.43 6.05
C SER A 8 9.95 -16.08 6.00
N GLY A 9 11.28 -16.11 5.80
CA GLY A 9 12.05 -14.88 5.57
C GLY A 9 11.57 -14.05 4.36
N ILE A 10 10.84 -14.67 3.42
CA ILE A 10 10.16 -14.00 2.31
C ILE A 10 8.85 -13.34 2.77
N SER A 11 8.14 -13.94 3.72
CA SER A 11 6.95 -13.34 4.38
C SER A 11 7.33 -12.10 5.19
N ALA A 12 8.54 -12.08 5.78
CA ALA A 12 9.06 -10.97 6.55
C ALA A 12 9.51 -9.76 5.69
N ALA A 13 9.62 -9.92 4.36
CA ALA A 13 10.08 -8.87 3.46
C ALA A 13 8.95 -8.01 2.84
N PHE A 14 7.67 -8.29 3.16
CA PHE A 14 6.55 -7.59 2.53
C PHE A 14 6.23 -6.21 3.11
N ALA A 15 6.70 -5.97 4.34
CA ALA A 15 6.74 -4.65 4.95
C ALA A 15 8.16 -4.43 5.47
N SER A 16 9.11 -4.24 4.56
CA SER A 16 10.42 -3.71 4.95
C SER A 16 10.22 -2.45 5.77
N ASP A 17 10.90 -2.35 6.90
CA ASP A 17 10.99 -1.08 7.61
C ASP A 17 11.80 -0.11 6.73
N LEU A 18 11.10 0.91 6.21
CA LEU A 18 11.66 1.92 5.34
C LEU A 18 11.65 3.30 5.99
N ASP A 19 11.37 3.40 7.29
CA ASP A 19 11.27 4.69 7.99
C ASP A 19 12.55 5.52 7.80
N GLY A 20 13.72 4.90 7.99
CA GLY A 20 14.99 5.58 7.81
C GLY A 20 15.27 5.98 6.34
N TRP A 21 14.80 5.19 5.37
CA TRP A 21 14.96 5.54 3.95
C TRP A 21 14.06 6.72 3.59
N ILE A 22 12.80 6.69 4.04
CA ILE A 22 11.80 7.75 3.84
C ILE A 22 12.26 9.04 4.51
N GLU A 23 12.78 8.97 5.74
CA GLU A 23 13.34 10.13 6.44
C GLU A 23 14.53 10.74 5.67
N THR A 24 15.39 9.89 5.09
CA THR A 24 16.58 10.36 4.35
C THR A 24 16.22 10.98 3.00
N HIS A 25 15.24 10.43 2.27
CA HIS A 25 14.98 10.79 0.87
C HIS A 25 13.71 11.60 0.67
N LEU A 26 12.81 11.66 1.65
CA LEU A 26 11.55 12.42 1.64
C LEU A 26 10.81 12.36 0.30
N PRO A 27 10.41 11.16 -0.16
CA PRO A 27 9.71 11.04 -1.43
C PRO A 27 8.37 11.79 -1.39
N ASP A 28 7.96 12.35 -2.53
CA ASP A 28 6.66 13.00 -2.67
C ASP A 28 5.50 12.05 -2.36
N TYR A 29 5.67 10.76 -2.70
CA TYR A 29 4.73 9.67 -2.42
C TYR A 29 5.44 8.33 -2.31
N TRP A 30 4.93 7.44 -1.45
CA TRP A 30 5.27 6.03 -1.41
C TRP A 30 4.03 5.17 -1.68
N PHE A 31 3.95 4.59 -2.87
CA PHE A 31 2.89 3.66 -3.24
C PHE A 31 3.36 2.22 -3.09
N PHE A 32 2.55 1.38 -2.44
CA PHE A 32 2.84 -0.03 -2.27
C PHE A 32 1.58 -0.89 -2.45
N GLY A 33 1.76 -2.20 -2.52
CA GLY A 33 0.68 -3.15 -2.82
C GLY A 33 0.77 -4.45 -2.02
N HIS A 34 0.29 -5.53 -2.65
CA HIS A 34 0.36 -6.93 -2.21
C HIS A 34 -0.46 -7.33 -0.99
N THR A 35 -0.54 -6.51 0.06
CA THR A 35 -1.24 -6.93 1.28
C THR A 35 -2.77 -6.90 1.16
N HIS A 36 -3.30 -6.23 0.13
CA HIS A 36 -4.73 -6.00 -0.07
C HIS A 36 -5.43 -5.32 1.13
N ARG A 37 -4.65 -4.73 2.05
CA ARG A 37 -5.15 -4.01 3.22
C ARG A 37 -5.09 -2.50 2.98
N PRO A 38 -6.23 -1.79 2.93
CA PRO A 38 -6.23 -0.35 2.74
C PRO A 38 -5.34 0.37 3.76
N LEU A 39 -4.42 1.20 3.26
CA LEU A 39 -3.60 2.10 4.07
C LEU A 39 -3.46 3.43 3.34
N SER A 40 -3.66 4.54 4.05
CA SER A 40 -3.30 5.89 3.61
C SER A 40 -2.89 6.67 4.85
N VAL A 41 -1.59 6.87 5.01
CA VAL A 41 -0.99 7.50 6.20
C VAL A 41 0.15 8.42 5.77
N ARG A 42 0.73 9.16 6.71
CA ARG A 42 2.00 9.86 6.51
C ARG A 42 3.05 9.26 7.42
N ILE A 43 4.19 8.90 6.85
CA ILE A 43 5.37 8.45 7.58
C ILE A 43 6.44 9.52 7.39
N ARG A 44 6.87 10.16 8.49
CA ARG A 44 7.89 11.22 8.47
C ARG A 44 7.62 12.33 7.44
N GLY A 45 6.35 12.64 7.19
CA GLY A 45 5.89 13.66 6.24
C GLY A 45 5.53 13.14 4.84
N ALA A 46 6.13 12.04 4.41
CA ALA A 46 5.84 11.40 3.13
C ALA A 46 4.48 10.69 3.16
N PRO A 47 3.56 10.94 2.21
CA PRO A 47 2.34 10.16 2.02
C PRO A 47 2.68 8.71 1.66
N VAL A 48 2.08 7.76 2.37
CA VAL A 48 2.25 6.32 2.17
C VAL A 48 0.89 5.69 1.93
N VAL A 49 0.69 5.11 0.74
CA VAL A 49 -0.61 4.65 0.26
C VAL A 49 -0.53 3.23 -0.28
N ASN A 50 -1.39 2.34 0.21
CA ASN A 50 -1.60 1.04 -0.39
C ASN A 50 -2.60 1.16 -1.55
N VAL A 51 -2.16 0.80 -2.75
CA VAL A 51 -2.91 0.87 -4.00
C VAL A 51 -3.34 -0.51 -4.52
N SER A 52 -3.34 -1.52 -3.65
CA SER A 52 -3.89 -2.83 -3.97
C SER A 52 -5.40 -2.72 -4.26
N LEU A 53 -5.84 -3.34 -5.37
CA LEU A 53 -7.27 -3.53 -5.63
C LEU A 53 -7.85 -4.63 -4.72
N GLY A 54 -7.20 -5.79 -4.67
CA GLY A 54 -7.70 -6.97 -3.97
C GLY A 54 -8.31 -8.01 -4.92
N TYR A 55 -8.75 -9.13 -4.35
CA TYR A 55 -9.57 -10.13 -5.04
C TYR A 55 -11.03 -9.65 -5.17
N PRO A 56 -11.82 -10.26 -6.08
CA PRO A 56 -13.23 -9.86 -6.26
C PRO A 56 -14.08 -9.90 -4.99
N ASP A 57 -13.80 -10.81 -4.05
CA ASP A 57 -14.49 -10.91 -2.77
C ASP A 57 -13.93 -9.97 -1.68
N GLU A 58 -12.79 -9.32 -1.94
CA GLU A 58 -12.19 -8.29 -1.09
C GLU A 58 -12.62 -6.88 -1.50
N VAL A 59 -13.27 -6.74 -2.66
CA VAL A 59 -13.76 -5.46 -3.20
C VAL A 59 -15.28 -5.40 -3.04
N PRO A 60 -15.81 -4.43 -2.26
CA PRO A 60 -17.25 -4.18 -2.22
C PRO A 60 -17.76 -3.83 -3.62
N GLU A 61 -18.90 -4.40 -4.00
CA GLU A 61 -19.57 -4.08 -5.27
C GLU A 61 -19.79 -2.57 -5.39
N GLY A 62 -19.31 -1.97 -6.49
CA GLY A 62 -19.34 -0.53 -6.73
C GLY A 62 -18.15 0.26 -6.16
N GLY A 63 -17.27 -0.37 -5.38
CA GLY A 63 -16.04 0.21 -4.84
C GLY A 63 -14.81 0.06 -5.74
N GLU A 64 -14.94 -0.63 -6.88
CA GLU A 64 -13.83 -0.98 -7.77
C GLU A 64 -13.12 0.27 -8.30
N ALA A 65 -13.89 1.27 -8.72
CA ALA A 65 -13.35 2.51 -9.28
C ALA A 65 -12.56 3.31 -8.24
N GLU A 66 -13.05 3.40 -7.01
CA GLU A 66 -12.36 4.10 -5.92
C GLU A 66 -11.01 3.43 -5.61
N LEU A 67 -11.01 2.10 -5.48
CA LEU A 67 -9.80 1.34 -5.20
C LEU A 67 -8.80 1.40 -6.35
N LEU A 68 -9.28 1.30 -7.60
CA LEU A 68 -8.44 1.40 -8.80
C LEU A 68 -7.77 2.77 -8.95
N LEU A 69 -8.49 3.84 -8.62
CA LEU A 69 -8.03 5.21 -8.81
C LEU A 69 -7.19 5.75 -7.64
N ARG A 70 -7.03 4.99 -6.56
CA ARG A 70 -6.34 5.45 -5.34
C ARG A 70 -4.87 5.84 -5.54
N GLY A 71 -4.22 5.27 -6.55
CA GLY A 71 -2.84 5.60 -6.92
C GLY A 71 -2.72 6.69 -8.00
N LEU A 72 -3.84 7.24 -8.46
CA LEU A 72 -3.82 8.24 -9.54
C LEU A 72 -3.31 9.58 -8.99
N ILE A 73 -2.14 9.99 -9.48
CA ILE A 73 -1.55 11.30 -9.21
C ILE A 73 -1.56 12.15 -10.47
N PHE A 74 -1.76 13.45 -10.30
CA PHE A 74 -1.64 14.43 -11.37
C PHE A 74 -0.35 15.23 -11.14
N PRO A 75 0.70 15.03 -11.96
CA PRO A 75 1.92 15.82 -11.85
C PRO A 75 1.61 17.30 -12.11
N GLY A 76 1.95 18.18 -11.15
CA GLY A 76 1.83 19.63 -11.31
C GLY A 76 0.58 20.30 -10.74
N ALA A 77 -0.16 19.63 -9.84
CA ALA A 77 -1.19 20.24 -9.01
C ALA A 77 -0.63 20.84 -7.71
#